data_AF-A0A0Q9WPQ6-F1
#
_entry.id   AF-A0A0Q9WPQ6-F1
#
_cell.length_a   1.000
_cell.length_b   1.000
_cell.length_c   1.000
_cell.angle_alpha   90.00
_cell.angle_beta   90.00
_cell.angle_gamma   90.00
#
_symmetry.space_group_name_H-M   'P 1'
#
loop_
_entity.id
_entity.type
_entity.pdbx_description
1 polymer ?
#
loop_
_entity_poly.entity_id
_entity_poly.type
_entity_poly.pdbx_seq_one_letter_code
_entity_poly.pdbx_strand_id
1 'polypeptide(L)'
;MKKSEIKPTTTNNGSNGASAPEAEAASSSAEPTKAELEAEFDPNDKELCHAALKIQSTFRGHLARKLVNKDAPEDEDIKEITKKVAEELDIDLTDPELNKAATKIQASFRGHKTRREAQPE
;
A
#
# COMPACT_ATOMS: atom_id res chain seq x y z
N MET A 1 16.98 -78.69 -11.01
CA MET A 1 17.95 -78.85 -12.12
C MET A 1 18.18 -77.48 -12.77
N LYS A 2 19.42 -77.14 -13.15
CA LYS A 2 19.85 -75.95 -13.95
C LYS A 2 19.51 -74.58 -13.29
N LYS A 3 20.47 -73.82 -12.75
CA LYS A 3 21.57 -73.05 -13.41
C LYS A 3 21.11 -72.13 -14.54
N SER A 4 21.14 -70.82 -14.29
CA SER A 4 21.59 -69.80 -15.27
C SER A 4 21.80 -68.44 -14.57
N GLU A 5 23.07 -68.08 -14.41
CA GLU A 5 23.57 -66.79 -13.96
C GLU A 5 23.87 -65.94 -15.21
N ILE A 6 23.32 -64.72 -15.33
CA ILE A 6 23.80 -63.72 -16.30
C ILE A 6 23.65 -62.30 -15.70
N LYS A 7 24.79 -61.64 -15.46
CA LYS A 7 24.91 -60.17 -15.56
C LYS A 7 25.62 -59.86 -16.89
N PRO A 8 25.36 -58.68 -17.47
CA PRO A 8 26.46 -57.96 -18.12
C PRO A 8 26.50 -56.47 -17.74
N THR A 9 27.69 -56.00 -17.42
CA THR A 9 28.10 -54.58 -17.36
C THR A 9 28.44 -54.06 -18.77
N THR A 10 27.96 -52.86 -19.18
CA THR A 10 28.40 -52.09 -20.38
C THR A 10 27.69 -50.71 -20.49
N THR A 11 28.20 -49.60 -21.06
CA THR A 11 29.57 -49.01 -21.17
C THR A 11 29.49 -47.49 -21.53
N ASN A 12 29.72 -46.60 -20.55
CA ASN A 12 30.53 -45.36 -20.65
C ASN A 12 30.10 -44.09 -21.47
N ASN A 13 30.50 -42.92 -20.91
CA ASN A 13 31.09 -41.72 -21.55
C ASN A 13 30.27 -40.42 -21.81
N GLY A 14 30.93 -39.27 -21.58
CA GLY A 14 30.51 -37.88 -21.93
C GLY A 14 30.09 -37.01 -20.73
N SER A 15 30.94 -36.28 -19.98
CA SER A 15 32.03 -35.31 -20.26
C SER A 15 31.57 -33.86 -20.56
N ASN A 16 32.20 -32.90 -19.87
CA ASN A 16 32.08 -31.42 -19.95
C ASN A 16 30.89 -30.81 -19.17
N GLY A 17 31.05 -29.69 -18.43
CA GLY A 17 32.24 -28.88 -18.16
C GLY A 17 31.87 -27.55 -17.47
N ALA A 18 32.84 -26.63 -17.35
CA ALA A 18 32.71 -25.26 -16.82
C ALA A 18 32.58 -25.08 -15.29
N SER A 19 33.76 -24.98 -14.68
CA SER A 19 34.15 -24.12 -13.55
C SER A 19 33.31 -22.87 -13.26
N ALA A 20 33.28 -22.49 -11.97
CA ALA A 20 32.90 -21.17 -11.46
C ALA A 20 33.78 -20.03 -12.03
N PRO A 21 33.37 -18.76 -11.82
CA PRO A 21 33.91 -18.04 -10.66
C PRO A 21 32.87 -17.27 -9.84
N GLU A 22 33.31 -16.73 -8.69
CA GLU A 22 32.48 -16.07 -7.68
C GLU A 22 31.87 -14.73 -8.11
N ALA A 23 30.73 -14.40 -7.49
CA ALA A 23 30.21 -13.03 -7.37
C ALA A 23 29.75 -12.80 -5.92
N GLU A 24 30.73 -12.68 -5.02
CA GLU A 24 30.57 -12.26 -3.62
C GLU A 24 30.02 -10.83 -3.53
N ALA A 25 28.69 -10.68 -3.39
CA ALA A 25 28.03 -9.44 -2.97
C ALA A 25 26.55 -9.65 -2.54
N ALA A 26 26.22 -10.77 -1.91
CA ALA A 26 24.88 -11.02 -1.38
C ALA A 26 24.92 -11.03 0.16
N SER A 27 24.43 -9.95 0.77
CA SER A 27 24.14 -9.94 2.22
C SER A 27 23.11 -11.03 2.50
N SER A 28 23.56 -12.16 3.06
CA SER A 28 22.75 -13.34 3.35
C SER A 28 21.89 -13.16 4.60
N SER A 29 21.12 -12.09 4.63
CA SER A 29 19.94 -11.96 5.48
C SER A 29 18.87 -12.93 4.97
N ALA A 30 19.00 -14.22 5.32
CA ALA A 30 17.91 -15.16 5.19
C ALA A 30 16.68 -14.56 5.89
N GLU A 31 15.55 -14.44 5.17
CA GLU A 31 14.33 -13.95 5.81
C GLU A 31 13.96 -14.91 6.94
N PRO A 32 13.80 -14.42 8.19
CA PRO A 32 13.51 -15.28 9.33
C PRO A 32 12.19 -15.98 9.06
N THR A 33 12.17 -17.31 9.19
CA THR A 33 10.98 -18.08 8.87
C THR A 33 9.88 -17.76 9.87
N LYS A 34 8.63 -17.87 9.43
CA LYS A 34 7.48 -17.63 10.30
C LYS A 34 7.53 -18.43 11.61
N ALA A 35 8.05 -19.65 11.58
CA ALA A 35 8.18 -20.52 12.75
C ALA A 35 9.24 -20.03 13.75
N GLU A 36 10.33 -19.41 13.27
CA GLU A 36 11.36 -18.81 14.12
C GLU A 36 10.81 -17.52 14.78
N LEU A 37 10.11 -16.68 14.01
CA LEU A 37 9.46 -15.47 14.54
C LEU A 37 8.35 -15.77 15.57
N GLU A 38 7.58 -16.85 15.38
CA GLU A 38 6.59 -17.30 16.37
C GLU A 38 7.25 -17.90 17.63
N ALA A 39 8.47 -18.44 17.53
CA ALA A 39 9.23 -18.95 18.67
C ALA A 39 9.91 -17.84 19.50
N GLU A 40 10.26 -16.70 18.89
CA GLU A 40 10.78 -15.52 19.58
C GLU A 40 9.69 -14.64 20.23
N PHE A 41 8.40 -14.88 19.94
CA PHE A 41 7.30 -14.09 20.48
C PHE A 41 6.95 -14.49 21.92
N ASP A 42 7.53 -13.83 22.93
CA ASP A 42 7.08 -13.96 24.32
C ASP A 42 5.82 -13.09 24.56
N PRO A 43 4.63 -13.69 24.82
CA PRO A 43 3.42 -12.93 25.13
C PRO A 43 3.47 -12.16 26.46
N ASN A 44 4.50 -12.37 27.29
CA ASN A 44 4.73 -11.61 28.52
C ASN A 44 5.67 -10.40 28.32
N ASP A 45 6.30 -10.26 27.15
CA ASP A 45 7.10 -9.08 26.82
C ASP A 45 6.20 -7.85 26.68
N LYS A 46 6.32 -6.96 27.66
CA LYS A 46 5.56 -5.70 27.75
C LYS A 46 5.97 -4.70 26.67
N GLU A 47 7.24 -4.69 26.26
CA GLU A 47 7.75 -3.77 25.23
C GLU A 47 7.26 -4.22 23.85
N LEU A 48 7.34 -5.51 23.55
CA LEU A 48 6.78 -6.12 22.33
C LEU A 48 5.27 -5.89 22.23
N CYS A 49 4.53 -6.13 23.32
CA CYS A 49 3.09 -5.87 23.39
C CYS A 49 2.75 -4.39 23.17
N HIS A 50 3.52 -3.46 23.76
CA HIS A 50 3.32 -2.02 23.58
C HIS A 50 3.65 -1.54 22.16
N ALA A 51 4.72 -2.09 21.55
CA ALA A 51 5.08 -1.84 20.16
C ALA A 51 3.98 -2.33 19.20
N ALA A 52 3.49 -3.55 19.39
CA ALA A 52 2.39 -4.11 18.61
C ALA A 52 1.10 -3.26 18.74
N LEU A 53 0.74 -2.84 19.96
CA LEU A 53 -0.40 -1.94 20.19
C LEU A 53 -0.23 -0.58 19.49
N LYS A 54 1.00 -0.05 19.43
CA LYS A 54 1.29 1.20 18.71
C LYS A 54 1.19 1.03 17.19
N ILE A 55 1.65 -0.09 16.63
CA ILE A 55 1.49 -0.43 15.22
C ILE A 55 0.00 -0.59 14.87
N GLN A 56 -0.75 -1.34 15.68
CA GLN A 56 -2.19 -1.54 15.48
C GLN A 56 -3.00 -0.24 15.57
N SER A 57 -2.74 0.61 16.58
CA SER A 57 -3.45 1.88 16.75
C SER A 57 -3.12 2.88 15.65
N THR A 58 -1.85 3.00 15.23
CA THR A 58 -1.46 3.85 14.10
C THR A 58 -2.06 3.36 12.78
N PHE A 59 -2.10 2.04 12.53
CA PHE A 59 -2.72 1.46 11.34
C PHE A 59 -4.25 1.63 11.33
N ARG A 60 -4.95 1.38 12.45
CA ARG A 60 -6.39 1.68 12.58
C ARG A 60 -6.69 3.15 12.30
N GLY A 61 -5.85 4.06 12.82
CA GLY A 61 -5.92 5.49 12.50
C GLY A 61 -5.63 5.81 11.04
N HIS A 62 -4.68 5.11 10.39
CA HIS A 62 -4.42 5.24 8.97
C HIS A 62 -5.61 4.79 8.13
N LEU A 63 -6.24 3.65 8.45
CA LEU A 63 -7.46 3.20 7.77
C LEU A 63 -8.61 4.20 7.93
N ALA A 64 -8.85 4.71 9.14
CA ALA A 64 -9.88 5.73 9.39
C ALA A 64 -9.61 7.01 8.56
N ARG A 65 -8.37 7.52 8.57
CA ARG A 65 -7.97 8.67 7.74
C ARG A 65 -8.04 8.38 6.25
N LYS A 66 -7.72 7.16 5.81
CA LYS A 66 -7.77 6.76 4.39
C LYS A 66 -9.22 6.62 3.91
N LEU A 67 -10.15 6.20 4.76
CA LEU A 67 -11.58 6.20 4.44
C LEU A 67 -12.10 7.64 4.30
N VAL A 68 -11.82 8.52 5.28
CA VAL A 68 -12.25 9.93 5.22
C VAL A 68 -11.58 10.73 4.10
N ASN A 69 -10.29 10.52 3.85
CA ASN A 69 -9.56 11.25 2.81
C ASN A 69 -9.80 10.68 1.40
N LYS A 70 -10.36 9.47 1.27
CA LYS A 70 -10.83 8.95 -0.03
C LYS A 70 -12.12 9.64 -0.49
N ASP A 71 -12.82 10.31 0.44
CA ASP A 71 -13.94 11.21 0.18
C ASP A 71 -13.53 12.69 0.09
N ALA A 72 -12.23 12.95 -0.04
CA ALA A 72 -11.72 14.15 -0.70
C ALA A 72 -11.16 13.74 -2.08
N PRO A 73 -12.02 13.33 -3.04
CA PRO A 73 -11.61 13.44 -4.42
C PRO A 73 -11.33 14.92 -4.66
N GLU A 74 -10.12 15.21 -5.10
CA GLU A 74 -10.00 16.28 -6.09
C GLU A 74 -10.70 15.74 -7.33
N ASP A 75 -12.03 15.89 -7.40
CA ASP A 75 -12.81 15.50 -8.57
C ASP A 75 -12.22 16.25 -9.76
N GLU A 76 -11.49 15.52 -10.62
CA GLU A 76 -10.87 16.11 -11.81
C GLU A 76 -11.95 16.74 -12.70
N ASP A 77 -13.17 16.21 -12.68
CA ASP A 77 -14.36 16.83 -13.27
C ASP A 77 -14.67 18.22 -12.67
N ILE A 78 -14.62 18.39 -11.34
CA ILE A 78 -14.84 19.70 -10.69
C ILE A 78 -13.70 20.66 -11.03
N LYS A 79 -12.45 20.19 -11.06
CA LYS A 79 -11.29 20.99 -11.49
C LYS A 79 -11.44 21.44 -12.95
N GLU A 80 -11.81 20.53 -13.84
CA GLU A 80 -11.98 20.80 -15.27
C GLU A 80 -13.14 21.75 -15.52
N ILE A 81 -14.27 21.58 -14.84
CA ILE A 81 -15.40 22.53 -14.87
C ILE A 81 -14.96 23.90 -14.34
N THR A 82 -14.27 23.95 -13.20
CA THR A 82 -13.79 25.22 -12.61
C THR A 82 -12.84 25.94 -13.57
N LYS A 83 -11.94 25.22 -14.21
CA LYS A 83 -11.01 25.76 -15.21
C LYS A 83 -11.73 26.24 -16.47
N LYS A 84 -12.64 25.46 -17.03
CA LYS A 84 -13.46 25.85 -18.20
C LYS A 84 -14.30 27.10 -17.94
N VAL A 85 -14.95 27.17 -16.77
CA VAL A 85 -15.72 28.35 -16.36
C VAL A 85 -14.81 29.57 -16.16
N ALA A 86 -13.60 29.39 -15.63
CA ALA A 86 -12.64 30.48 -15.49
C ALA A 86 -12.12 30.98 -16.85
N GLU A 87 -11.88 30.07 -17.81
CA GLU A 87 -11.49 30.41 -19.18
C GLU A 87 -12.63 31.07 -19.98
N GLU A 88 -13.89 30.67 -19.78
CA GLU A 88 -15.07 31.25 -20.45
C GLU A 88 -15.45 32.63 -19.91
N LEU A 89 -15.22 32.89 -18.61
CA LEU A 89 -15.62 34.12 -17.92
C LEU A 89 -14.44 35.07 -17.59
N ASP A 90 -13.23 34.77 -18.08
CA ASP A 90 -11.97 35.51 -17.83
C ASP A 90 -11.71 35.78 -16.33
N ILE A 91 -11.84 34.72 -15.52
CA ILE A 91 -11.74 34.80 -14.05
C ILE A 91 -10.31 34.51 -13.59
N ASP A 92 -9.68 35.49 -12.92
CA ASP A 92 -8.39 35.29 -12.25
C ASP A 92 -8.52 34.42 -10.99
N LEU A 93 -8.18 33.14 -11.12
CA LEU A 93 -8.15 32.17 -10.02
C LEU A 93 -7.07 32.49 -8.95
N THR A 94 -6.13 33.41 -9.21
CA THR A 94 -5.11 33.84 -8.25
C THR A 94 -5.57 34.97 -7.34
N ASP A 95 -6.70 35.63 -7.64
CA ASP A 95 -7.23 36.72 -6.81
C ASP A 95 -7.60 36.24 -5.38
N PRO A 96 -6.97 36.79 -4.32
CA PRO A 96 -7.31 36.45 -2.95
C PRO A 96 -8.71 36.91 -2.52
N GLU A 97 -9.35 37.86 -3.20
CA GLU A 97 -10.71 38.31 -2.87
C GLU A 97 -11.79 37.37 -3.43
N LEU A 98 -11.69 36.99 -4.70
CA LEU A 98 -12.47 35.90 -5.31
C LEU A 98 -12.39 34.62 -4.48
N ASN A 99 -11.18 34.19 -4.09
CA ASN A 99 -10.99 32.97 -3.31
C ASN A 99 -11.69 33.04 -1.93
N LYS A 100 -11.68 34.20 -1.26
CA LYS A 100 -12.44 34.41 -0.01
C LYS A 100 -13.95 34.35 -0.25
N ALA A 101 -14.44 34.95 -1.33
CA ALA A 101 -15.86 34.94 -1.70
C ALA A 101 -16.35 33.51 -2.01
N ALA A 102 -15.60 32.76 -2.84
CA ALA A 102 -15.87 31.37 -3.14
C ALA A 102 -15.91 30.50 -1.88
N THR A 103 -14.91 30.64 -0.99
CA THR A 103 -14.87 29.92 0.30
C THR A 103 -16.12 30.19 1.14
N LYS A 104 -16.58 31.45 1.20
CA LYS A 104 -17.78 31.84 1.95
C LYS A 104 -19.05 31.23 1.37
N ILE A 105 -19.17 31.17 0.04
CA ILE A 105 -20.30 30.53 -0.67
C ILE A 105 -20.29 29.02 -0.40
N GLN A 106 -19.15 28.35 -0.57
CA GLN A 106 -18.98 26.91 -0.33
C GLN A 106 -19.33 26.52 1.12
N ALA A 107 -18.85 27.28 2.11
CA ALA A 107 -19.17 27.06 3.52
C ALA A 107 -20.67 27.21 3.81
N SER A 108 -21.31 28.25 3.26
CA SER A 108 -22.76 28.47 3.38
C SER A 108 -23.55 27.31 2.75
N PHE A 109 -23.17 26.88 1.55
CA PHE A 109 -23.81 25.77 0.84
C PHE A 109 -23.65 24.44 1.57
N ARG A 110 -22.44 24.11 2.06
CA ARG A 110 -22.20 22.91 2.87
C ARG A 110 -23.11 22.90 4.10
N GLY A 111 -23.19 24.03 4.82
CA GLY A 111 -24.08 24.19 5.97
C GLY A 111 -25.57 24.06 5.61
N HIS A 112 -26.00 24.60 4.46
CA HIS A 112 -27.39 24.44 3.98
C HIS A 112 -27.70 22.98 3.64
N LYS A 113 -26.80 22.28 2.92
CA LYS A 113 -26.93 20.86 2.59
C LYS A 113 -27.10 20.01 3.85
N THR A 114 -26.21 20.15 4.84
CA THR A 114 -26.30 19.40 6.10
C THR A 114 -27.60 19.69 6.87
N ARG A 115 -28.06 20.94 6.92
CA ARG A 115 -29.33 21.27 7.59
C ARG A 115 -30.55 20.65 6.90
N ARG A 116 -30.54 20.59 5.57
CA ARG A 116 -31.60 19.97 4.76
C ARG A 116 -31.60 18.44 4.87
N GLU A 117 -30.42 17.82 4.95
CA GLU A 117 -30.30 16.37 5.15
C GLU A 117 -30.66 15.93 6.59
N ALA A 118 -30.45 16.81 7.58
CA ALA A 118 -30.85 16.58 8.97
C ALA A 118 -32.34 16.87 9.27
N GLN A 119 -33.05 17.48 8.33
CA GLN A 119 -34.49 17.82 8.41
C GLN A 119 -35.15 17.31 7.12
N PRO A 120 -35.37 15.99 6.97
CA PRO A 120 -36.20 15.48 5.88
C PRO A 120 -37.62 16.04 6.02
N GLU A 121 -38.17 16.58 4.94
CA GLU A 121 -39.62 16.92 4.84
C GLU A 121 -40.49 15.66 4.87
#